data_AF-A0A6N1XHP1-F1
#
_entry.id   AF-A0A6N1XHP1-F1
#
_cell.length_a   1.000
_cell.length_b   1.000
_cell.length_c   1.000
_cell.angle_alpha   90.00
_cell.angle_beta   90.00
_cell.angle_gamma   90.00
#
_symmetry.space_group_name_H-M   'P 1'
#
loop_
_entity.id
_entity.type
_entity.pdbx_description
1 polymer ?
#
loop_
_entity_poly.entity_id
_entity_poly.type
_entity_poly.pdbx_seq_one_letter_code
_entity_poly.pdbx_strand_id
1 'polypeptide(L)'
;MRVVGKTPVFFGPPLAILTEGKKNTMEISGRINLAAERYLEILKYHGLALEEPERQCLSHICNTGFMSSLEIRELPMEVRMTAFTCDGLDKEALARKLDAASFADLVVVVESLGF
;
A
#
# COMPACT_ATOMS: atom_id res chain seq x y z
N MET A 1 4.00 29.80 29.23
CA MET A 1 4.58 29.10 28.07
C MET A 1 3.74 27.87 27.76
N ARG A 2 3.14 27.78 26.57
CA ARG A 2 2.39 26.59 26.14
C ARG A 2 3.39 25.56 25.65
N VAL A 3 3.66 24.52 26.45
CA VAL A 3 4.41 23.34 25.98
C VAL A 3 3.47 22.60 25.04
N VAL A 4 3.64 22.79 23.73
CA VAL A 4 2.99 21.94 22.73
C VAL A 4 3.69 20.60 22.82
N GLY A 5 3.13 19.68 23.61
CA GLY A 5 3.60 18.29 23.62
C GLY A 5 3.50 17.76 22.21
N LYS A 6 4.63 17.34 21.62
CA LYS A 6 4.62 16.69 20.31
C LYS A 6 3.79 15.41 20.45
N THR A 7 2.79 15.23 19.59
CA THR A 7 2.08 13.95 19.50
C THR A 7 3.12 12.87 19.23
N PRO A 8 3.28 11.86 20.11
CA PRO A 8 4.20 10.78 19.85
C PRO A 8 3.67 9.96 18.68
N VAL A 9 4.41 9.96 17.57
CA VAL A 9 4.11 9.10 16.42
C VAL A 9 4.74 7.74 16.70
N PHE A 10 3.91 6.71 16.79
CA PHE A 10 4.38 5.34 16.94
C PHE A 10 4.64 4.74 15.57
N PHE A 11 5.82 4.16 15.41
CA PHE A 11 6.17 3.39 14.22
C PHE A 11 5.99 1.91 14.54
N GLY A 12 5.18 1.21 13.74
CA GLY A 12 5.06 -0.24 13.82
C GLY A 12 6.38 -0.95 13.51
N PRO A 13 6.46 -2.28 13.73
CA PRO A 13 7.69 -3.05 13.63
C PRO A 13 8.53 -2.79 12.36
N PRO A 14 7.96 -2.68 11.14
CA PRO A 14 8.75 -2.47 9.92
C PRO A 14 9.60 -1.19 9.95
N LEU A 15 9.07 -0.11 10.52
CA LEU A 15 9.79 1.17 10.64
C LEU A 15 10.54 1.30 11.97
N ALA A 16 10.05 0.66 13.04
CA ALA A 16 10.75 0.62 14.33
C ALA A 16 12.12 -0.08 14.20
N ILE A 17 12.22 -1.16 13.43
CA ILE A 17 13.49 -1.88 13.16
C ILE A 17 14.51 -0.95 12.48
N LEU A 18 14.07 0.03 11.67
CA LEU A 18 14.95 1.03 11.07
C LEU A 18 15.53 2.02 12.09
N THR A 19 15.11 1.98 13.34
CA THR A 19 15.57 2.92 14.37
C THR A 19 15.98 2.22 15.67
N GLU A 20 15.84 0.89 15.72
CA GLU A 20 16.16 0.06 16.88
C GLU A 20 17.61 0.23 17.36
N GLY A 21 17.77 0.40 18.68
CA GLY A 21 19.07 0.60 19.33
C GLY A 21 19.74 1.95 19.04
N LYS A 22 19.12 2.85 18.26
CA LYS A 22 19.67 4.16 17.93
C LYS A 22 19.23 5.22 18.94
N LYS A 23 20.17 6.09 19.31
CA LYS A 23 19.93 7.23 20.22
C LYS A 23 20.18 8.58 19.55
N ASN A 24 20.79 8.58 18.35
CA ASN A 24 21.10 9.79 17.60
C ASN A 24 19.91 10.19 16.72
N THR A 25 19.33 11.36 16.99
CA THR A 25 18.18 11.89 16.26
C THR A 25 18.43 12.08 14.76
N MET A 26 19.64 12.50 14.36
CA MET A 26 19.97 12.70 12.94
C MET A 26 20.07 11.38 12.19
N GLU A 27 20.64 10.34 12.79
CA GLU A 27 20.68 9.01 12.19
C GLU A 27 19.28 8.41 12.03
N ILE A 28 18.44 8.55 13.06
CA ILE A 28 17.04 8.10 13.03
C ILE A 28 16.29 8.80 11.89
N SER A 29 16.39 10.13 11.82
CA SER A 29 15.74 10.93 10.78
C SER A 29 16.23 10.55 9.38
N GLY A 30 17.55 10.41 9.20
CA GLY A 30 18.14 10.01 7.93
C GLY A 30 17.65 8.65 7.43
N ARG A 31 17.52 7.66 8.32
CA ARG A 31 17.03 6.31 7.96
C ARG A 31 15.56 6.33 7.56
N ILE A 32 14.72 7.08 8.28
CA ILE A 32 13.29 7.23 7.95
C ILE A 32 13.14 7.93 6.60
N ASN A 33 13.84 9.05 6.39
CA ASN A 33 13.76 9.81 5.14
C ASN A 33 14.22 8.99 3.93
N LEU A 34 15.31 8.23 4.06
CA LEU A 34 15.79 7.37 2.99
C LEU A 34 14.78 6.24 2.66
N ALA A 35 14.11 5.68 3.65
CA ALA A 35 13.07 4.68 3.44
C ALA A 35 11.86 5.30 2.71
N ALA A 36 11.43 6.50 3.13
CA ALA A 36 10.36 7.23 2.49
C ALA A 36 10.70 7.63 1.05
N GLU A 37 11.92 8.11 0.78
CA GLU A 37 12.38 8.46 -0.56
C GLU A 37 12.30 7.26 -1.52
N ARG A 38 12.81 6.10 -1.10
CA ARG A 38 12.75 4.87 -1.90
C ARG A 38 11.32 4.42 -2.14
N TYR A 39 10.46 4.53 -1.13
CA TYR A 39 9.04 4.23 -1.26
C TYR A 39 8.37 5.13 -2.30
N LEU A 40 8.61 6.44 -2.25
CA LEU A 40 8.08 7.39 -3.22
C LEU A 40 8.61 7.16 -4.64
N GLU A 41 9.84 6.71 -4.80
CA GLU A 41 10.37 6.30 -6.12
C GLU A 41 9.66 5.05 -6.65
N ILE A 42 9.35 4.07 -5.80
CA ILE A 42 8.55 2.90 -6.20
C ILE A 42 7.19 3.36 -6.74
N LEU A 43 6.50 4.27 -6.05
CA LEU A 43 5.20 4.79 -6.49
C LEU A 43 5.23 5.46 -7.88
N LYS A 44 6.39 5.95 -8.33
CA LYS A 44 6.52 6.61 -9.65
C LYS A 44 6.69 5.64 -10.81
N TYR A 45 7.36 4.50 -10.57
CA TYR A 45 7.77 3.59 -11.65
C TYR A 45 7.02 2.26 -11.67
N HIS A 46 6.31 1.93 -10.59
CA HIS A 46 5.52 0.71 -10.47
C HIS A 46 4.03 0.97 -10.61
N GLY A 47 3.26 -0.10 -10.78
CA GLY A 47 1.80 -0.06 -10.84
C GLY A 47 1.26 -0.81 -12.06
N LEU A 48 -0.07 -0.83 -12.16
CA LEU A 48 -0.78 -1.49 -13.24
C LEU A 48 -1.70 -0.51 -13.95
N ALA A 49 -1.78 -0.66 -15.28
CA ALA A 49 -2.83 -0.02 -16.05
C ALA A 49 -4.16 -0.73 -15.74
N LEU A 50 -4.98 -0.07 -14.94
CA LEU A 50 -6.32 -0.51 -14.61
C LEU A 50 -7.35 0.25 -15.44
N GLU A 51 -8.41 -0.44 -15.84
CA GLU A 51 -9.61 0.16 -16.39
C GLU A 51 -10.55 0.60 -15.25
N GLU A 52 -11.53 1.44 -15.57
CA GLU A 52 -12.45 1.97 -14.56
C GLU A 52 -13.26 0.87 -13.83
N PRO A 53 -13.80 -0.17 -14.50
CA PRO A 53 -14.47 -1.27 -13.80
C PRO A 53 -13.53 -2.01 -12.82
N GLU A 54 -12.26 -2.16 -13.20
CA GLU A 54 -11.24 -2.82 -12.36
C GLU A 54 -10.92 -1.98 -11.12
N ARG A 55 -10.76 -0.66 -11.28
CA ARG A 55 -10.56 0.26 -10.15
C ARG A 55 -11.74 0.21 -9.17
N GLN A 56 -12.98 0.19 -9.68
CA GLN A 56 -14.17 0.10 -8.82
C GLN A 56 -14.21 -1.20 -8.02
N CYS A 57 -13.88 -2.33 -8.67
CA CYS A 57 -13.80 -3.63 -7.99
C CYS A 57 -12.74 -3.61 -6.88
N LEU A 58 -11.55 -3.08 -7.16
CA LEU A 58 -10.47 -2.99 -6.18
C LEU A 58 -10.80 -2.02 -5.05
N SER A 59 -11.34 -0.84 -5.33
CA SER A 59 -11.79 0.11 -4.28
C SER A 59 -12.85 -0.51 -3.38
N HIS A 60 -13.73 -1.35 -3.92
CA HIS A 60 -14.71 -2.09 -3.11
C HIS A 60 -14.04 -3.07 -2.15
N ILE A 61 -13.02 -3.80 -2.60
CA ILE A 61 -12.25 -4.75 -1.79
C ILE A 61 -11.41 -4.02 -0.74
N CYS A 62 -10.71 -2.95 -1.13
CA CYS A 62 -9.80 -2.21 -0.25
C CYS A 62 -10.50 -1.38 0.82
N ASN A 63 -11.83 -1.23 0.79
CA ASN A 63 -12.61 -0.31 1.64
C ASN A 63 -12.57 -0.61 3.17
N THR A 64 -11.65 -1.47 3.62
CA THR A 64 -11.41 -1.85 5.02
C THR A 64 -10.12 -1.21 5.58
N GLY A 65 -9.93 0.10 5.40
CA GLY A 65 -8.85 0.85 6.06
C GLY A 65 -7.46 0.58 5.50
N PHE A 66 -6.44 0.46 6.38
CA PHE A 66 -5.05 0.23 5.97
C PHE A 66 -4.79 -1.25 5.68
N MET A 67 -4.50 -1.59 4.43
CA MET A 67 -4.20 -2.97 4.04
C MET A 67 -2.80 -3.41 4.49
N SER A 68 -2.72 -4.56 5.13
CA SER A 68 -1.48 -5.24 5.44
C SER A 68 -0.81 -5.81 4.19
N SER A 69 0.49 -6.09 4.27
CA SER A 69 1.23 -6.72 3.17
C SER A 69 0.70 -8.10 2.76
N LEU A 70 -0.01 -8.80 3.66
CA LEU A 70 -0.66 -10.07 3.35
C LEU A 70 -1.93 -9.82 2.53
N GLU A 71 -2.80 -8.93 2.99
CA GLU A 71 -4.04 -8.58 2.28
C GLU A 71 -3.76 -8.06 0.86
N ILE A 72 -2.69 -7.27 0.66
CA ILE A 72 -2.26 -6.82 -0.68
C ILE A 72 -1.89 -8.00 -1.59
N ARG A 73 -1.27 -9.06 -1.05
CA ARG A 73 -0.93 -10.27 -1.82
C ARG A 73 -2.14 -11.12 -2.15
N GLU A 74 -3.19 -11.01 -1.34
CA GLU A 74 -4.43 -11.78 -1.48
C GLU A 74 -5.45 -11.09 -2.40
N LEU A 75 -5.19 -9.87 -2.87
CA LEU A 75 -6.04 -9.15 -3.83
C LEU A 75 -6.52 -9.98 -5.03
N PRO A 76 -5.68 -10.79 -5.72
CA PRO A 76 -6.16 -11.65 -6.81
C PRO A 76 -7.26 -12.63 -6.36
N MET A 77 -7.13 -13.19 -5.17
CA MET A 77 -8.11 -14.10 -4.58
C MET A 77 -9.39 -13.35 -4.19
N GLU A 78 -9.24 -12.20 -3.53
CA GLU A 78 -10.37 -11.34 -3.14
C GLU A 78 -11.19 -10.89 -4.37
N VAL A 79 -10.54 -10.56 -5.49
CA VAL A 79 -11.21 -10.25 -6.77
C VAL A 79 -12.02 -11.44 -7.30
N ARG A 80 -11.50 -12.67 -7.19
CA ARG A 80 -12.26 -13.86 -7.61
C ARG A 80 -13.47 -14.09 -6.71
N MET A 81 -13.30 -13.94 -5.40
CA MET A 81 -14.29 -14.28 -4.39
C MET A 81 -15.36 -13.22 -4.17
N THR A 82 -15.08 -11.95 -4.46
CA THR A 82 -16.02 -10.87 -4.21
C THR A 82 -17.31 -11.04 -5.02
N ALA A 83 -18.43 -10.70 -4.38
CA ALA A 83 -19.74 -10.62 -5.02
C ALA A 83 -19.90 -9.35 -5.88
N PHE A 84 -18.94 -8.43 -5.85
CA PHE A 84 -18.98 -7.21 -6.64
C PHE A 84 -18.97 -7.51 -8.15
N THR A 85 -19.85 -6.82 -8.88
CA THR A 85 -19.95 -6.88 -10.34
C THR A 85 -20.37 -5.52 -10.88
N CYS A 86 -19.86 -5.13 -12.04
CA CYS A 86 -20.33 -3.98 -12.79
C CYS A 86 -20.12 -4.20 -14.30
N ASP A 87 -20.74 -3.34 -15.12
CA ASP A 87 -20.63 -3.44 -16.59
C ASP A 87 -19.16 -3.29 -17.04
N GLY A 88 -18.72 -4.24 -17.87
CA GLY A 88 -17.35 -4.26 -18.40
C GLY A 88 -16.29 -4.89 -17.49
N LEU A 89 -16.65 -5.35 -16.29
CA LEU A 89 -15.71 -6.03 -15.39
C LEU A 89 -15.52 -7.51 -15.77
N ASP A 90 -14.29 -7.87 -16.16
CA ASP A 90 -13.83 -9.27 -16.21
C ASP A 90 -12.97 -9.59 -14.99
N LYS A 91 -13.57 -10.26 -14.00
CA LYS A 91 -12.88 -10.61 -12.73
C LYS A 91 -11.73 -11.59 -12.94
N GLU A 92 -11.82 -12.49 -13.91
CA GLU A 92 -10.76 -13.48 -14.16
C GLU A 92 -9.59 -12.87 -14.93
N ALA A 93 -9.84 -11.90 -15.81
CA ALA A 93 -8.78 -11.10 -16.41
C ALA A 93 -8.08 -10.22 -15.37
N LEU A 94 -8.83 -9.53 -14.52
CA LEU A 94 -8.27 -8.71 -13.44
C LEU A 94 -7.45 -9.56 -12.46
N ALA A 95 -8.00 -10.68 -11.97
CA ALA A 95 -7.28 -11.56 -11.05
C ALA A 95 -5.96 -12.08 -11.65
N ARG A 96 -5.96 -12.49 -12.92
CA ARG A 96 -4.71 -12.89 -13.61
C ARG A 96 -3.71 -11.75 -13.77
N LYS A 97 -4.20 -10.54 -14.04
CA LYS A 97 -3.36 -9.33 -14.12
C LYS A 97 -2.67 -9.06 -12.77
N LEU A 98 -3.41 -9.20 -11.66
CA LEU A 98 -2.88 -9.02 -10.31
C LEU A 98 -1.93 -10.14 -9.90
N ASP A 99 -2.24 -11.41 -10.21
CA ASP A 99 -1.37 -12.56 -9.93
C ASP A 99 -0.01 -12.47 -10.65
N ALA A 100 0.01 -11.89 -11.84
CA ALA A 100 1.24 -11.70 -12.63
C ALA A 100 2.06 -10.48 -12.20
N ALA A 101 1.49 -9.58 -11.39
CA ALA A 101 2.12 -8.33 -10.99
C ALA A 101 3.18 -8.54 -9.90
N SER A 102 4.19 -7.68 -9.86
CA SER A 102 5.11 -7.69 -8.74
C SER A 102 4.42 -7.15 -7.48
N PHE A 103 4.93 -7.53 -6.30
CA PHE A 103 4.39 -6.97 -5.06
C PHE A 103 4.51 -5.43 -5.02
N ALA A 104 5.55 -4.85 -5.62
CA ALA A 104 5.69 -3.41 -5.73
C ALA A 104 4.55 -2.80 -6.55
N ASP A 105 4.17 -3.43 -7.67
CA ASP A 105 3.05 -2.95 -8.50
C ASP A 105 1.71 -3.04 -7.75
N LEU A 106 1.50 -4.10 -6.98
CA LEU A 106 0.29 -4.25 -6.15
C LEU A 106 0.21 -3.16 -5.07
N VAL A 107 1.33 -2.84 -4.42
CA VAL A 107 1.40 -1.73 -3.46
C VAL A 107 1.01 -0.41 -4.13
N VAL A 108 1.57 -0.10 -5.31
CA VAL A 108 1.22 1.14 -6.02
C VAL A 108 -0.26 1.17 -6.42
N VAL A 109 -0.82 0.03 -6.83
CA VAL A 109 -2.26 -0.05 -7.14
C VAL A 109 -3.09 0.35 -5.94
N VAL A 110 -2.85 -0.23 -4.77
CA VAL A 110 -3.62 0.07 -3.54
C VAL A 110 -3.49 1.54 -3.14
N GLU A 111 -2.27 2.06 -3.16
CA GLU A 111 -1.98 3.45 -2.80
C GLU A 111 -2.60 4.45 -3.79
N SER A 112 -2.67 4.10 -5.09
CA SER A 112 -3.34 4.91 -6.10
C SER A 112 -4.86 5.00 -5.91
N LEU A 113 -5.45 4.04 -5.18
CA LEU A 113 -6.86 4.03 -4.81
C LEU A 113 -7.12 4.78 -3.49
N GLY A 114 -6.07 5.20 -2.77
CA GLY A 114 -6.15 6.01 -1.56
C GLY A 114 -6.19 5.21 -0.25
N PHE A 115 -5.69 3.96 -0.26
CA PHE A 115 -5.65 3.06 0.90
C PHE A 115 -4.23 2.73 1.34
#